data_AF-A0A5J4PRF1-F1
#
_entry.id   AF-A0A5J4PRF1-F1
#
_cell.length_a   1.000
_cell.length_b   1.000
_cell.length_c   1.000
_cell.angle_alpha   90.00
_cell.angle_beta   90.00
_cell.angle_gamma   90.00
#
_symmetry.space_group_name_H-M   'P 1'
#
loop_
_entity.id
_entity.type
_entity.pdbx_description
1 polymer ?
#
loop_
_entity_poly.entity_id
_entity_poly.type
_entity_poly.pdbx_seq_one_letter_code
_entity_poly.pdbx_strand_id
1 'polypeptide(L)' 'QVPISDPLRVVLRNIVGTRKKGPIFEVLSADQTMNEHLKIIASIAEIDKRITHKVGRHTFATIFLKKQKI' A
#
# COMPACT_ATOMS: atom_id res chain seq x y z
N GLN A 1 -11.30 4.31 -11.69
CA GLN A 1 -11.22 3.89 -10.27
C GLN A 1 -9.98 3.02 -10.10
N VAL A 2 -9.26 3.12 -8.98
CA VAL A 2 -8.07 2.29 -8.71
C VAL A 2 -8.52 0.88 -8.30
N PRO A 3 -8.05 -0.20 -8.94
CA PRO A 3 -8.45 -1.56 -8.59
C PRO A 3 -7.91 -1.94 -7.20
N ILE A 4 -8.76 -2.58 -6.39
CA ILE A 4 -8.44 -3.06 -5.04
C ILE A 4 -8.40 -4.58 -5.07
N SER A 5 -7.30 -5.18 -4.62
CA SER A 5 -7.16 -6.63 -4.50
C SER A 5 -7.88 -7.17 -3.26
N ASP A 6 -8.22 -8.46 -3.26
CA ASP A 6 -8.88 -9.08 -2.10
C ASP A 6 -8.05 -8.99 -0.81
N PRO A 7 -6.72 -9.18 -0.81
CA PRO A 7 -5.89 -8.95 0.38
C PRO A 7 -5.99 -7.52 0.90
N LEU A 8 -5.97 -6.51 0.01
CA LEU A 8 -6.14 -5.12 0.41
C LEU A 8 -7.52 -4.88 1.02
N ARG A 9 -8.56 -5.53 0.48
CA ARG A 9 -9.93 -5.45 1.03
C ARG A 9 -10.04 -6.04 2.44
N VAL A 10 -9.25 -7.06 2.78
CA VAL A 10 -9.17 -7.60 4.15
C VAL A 10 -8.50 -6.60 5.09
N VAL A 11 -7.35 -6.05 4.68
CA VAL A 11 -6.62 -5.04 5.46
C VAL A 11 -7.50 -3.81 5.73
N LEU A 12 -8.19 -3.30 4.71
CA LEU A 12 -9.10 -2.17 4.85
C LEU A 12 -10.26 -2.47 5.81
N ARG A 13 -10.85 -3.67 5.76
CA ARG A 13 -11.91 -4.07 6.70
C ARG A 13 -11.41 -4.07 8.15
N ASN A 14 -10.19 -4.57 8.38
CA ASN A 14 -9.61 -4.59 9.72
C ASN A 14 -9.32 -3.18 10.25
N ILE A 15 -8.87 -2.25 9.39
CA ILE A 15 -8.60 -0.85 9.76
C ILE A 15 -9.90 -0.07 10.00
N VAL A 16 -10.91 -0.28 9.16
CA VAL A 16 -12.21 0.39 9.27
C VAL A 16 -13.00 -0.12 10.48
N GLY A 17 -12.91 -1.41 10.78
CA GLY A 17 -13.68 -2.04 11.84
C GLY A 17 -15.17 -1.89 11.60
N THR A 18 -15.90 -1.34 12.58
CA THR A 18 -17.36 -1.14 12.52
C THR A 18 -17.76 0.23 11.97
N ARG A 19 -16.79 1.10 11.63
CA ARG A 19 -17.06 2.46 11.17
C ARG A 19 -17.79 2.43 9.82
N LYS A 20 -18.92 3.14 9.73
CA LYS A 20 -19.74 3.22 8.51
C LYS A 20 -19.37 4.39 7.59
N LYS A 21 -18.68 5.41 8.11
CA LYS A 21 -18.29 6.64 7.39
C LYS A 21 -17.02 7.26 7.98
N GLY A 22 -16.40 8.16 7.23
CA GLY A 22 -15.18 8.89 7.63
C GLY A 22 -13.93 8.41 6.88
N PRO A 23 -12.77 9.03 7.13
CA PRO A 23 -11.52 8.65 6.50
C PRO A 23 -11.07 7.25 6.96
N ILE A 24 -10.40 6.50 6.08
CA ILE A 24 -9.86 5.17 6.44
C ILE A 24 -8.81 5.30 7.54
N PHE A 25 -7.91 6.26 7.40
CA PHE A 25 -6.87 6.61 8.37
C PHE A 25 -7.20 7.95 9.01
N GLU A 26 -7.22 8.01 10.34
CA GLU A 26 -7.50 9.24 11.09
C GLU A 26 -6.26 10.14 11.21
N VAL A 27 -5.08 9.52 11.21
CA VAL A 27 -3.78 10.21 11.22
C VAL A 27 -2.97 9.72 10.03
N LEU A 28 -2.62 10.64 9.14
CA LEU A 28 -1.73 10.35 8.03
C LEU A 28 -0.30 10.71 8.44
N SER A 29 0.59 9.72 8.33
CA SER A 29 2.02 9.96 8.49
C SER A 29 2.54 10.81 7.32
N ALA A 30 3.56 11.63 7.59
CA ALA A 30 4.31 12.29 6.53
C ALA A 30 4.97 11.25 5.60
N ASP A 31 5.25 11.63 4.35
CA ASP A 31 5.85 10.76 3.34
C ASP A 31 7.16 10.10 3.81
N GLN A 32 7.97 10.83 4.59
CA GLN A 32 9.21 10.30 5.15
C GLN A 32 8.94 9.18 6.17
N THR A 33 8.08 9.44 7.17
CA THR A 33 7.69 8.46 8.18
C THR A 33 7.08 7.20 7.55
N MET A 34 6.27 7.36 6.52
CA MET A 34 5.70 6.21 5.84
C MET A 34 6.78 5.40 5.05
N ASN A 35 7.84 6.05 4.54
CA ASN A 35 8.96 5.33 3.93
C ASN A 35 9.79 4.58 4.99
N GLU A 36 9.89 5.11 6.21
CA GLU A 36 10.51 4.41 7.34
C GLU A 36 9.70 3.16 7.72
N HIS A 37 8.36 3.25 7.78
CA HIS A 37 7.50 2.09 7.97
C HIS A 37 7.69 1.03 6.86
N LEU A 38 7.77 1.45 5.60
CA LEU A 38 8.04 0.54 4.48
C LEU A 38 9.40 -0.15 4.58
N LYS A 39 10.42 0.54 5.11
CA LYS A 39 11.75 -0.07 5.38
C LYS A 39 11.66 -1.15 6.44
N ILE A 40 10.90 -0.91 7.52
CA ILE A 40 10.67 -1.91 8.57
C ILE A 40 9.95 -3.13 8.00
N ILE A 41 8.87 -2.93 7.23
CA ILE A 41 8.13 -4.02 6.59
C ILE A 41 9.02 -4.82 5.64
N ALA A 42 9.86 -4.16 4.84
CA ALA A 42 10.80 -4.83 3.95
C ALA A 42 11.81 -5.69 4.73
N SER A 43 12.31 -5.19 5.86
CA SER A 43 13.21 -5.95 6.74
C SER A 43 12.54 -7.20 7.32
N ILE A 44 11.27 -7.09 7.76
CA ILE A 44 10.49 -8.23 8.28
C ILE A 44 10.25 -9.27 7.19
N ALA A 45 10.03 -8.83 5.96
CA ALA A 45 9.78 -9.69 4.81
C ALA A 45 11.07 -10.22 4.15
N GLU A 46 12.26 -9.96 4.72
CA GLU A 46 13.57 -10.33 4.17
C GLU A 46 13.79 -9.82 2.74
N ILE A 47 13.24 -8.63 2.44
CA ILE A 47 13.40 -7.96 1.14
C ILE A 47 14.59 -7.00 1.23
N ASP A 48 15.68 -7.35 0.54
CA ASP A 48 16.91 -6.55 0.49
C ASP A 48 16.75 -5.23 -0.31
N LYS A 49 15.77 -5.16 -1.21
CA LYS A 49 15.50 -3.96 -2.00
C LYS A 49 14.94 -2.83 -1.13
N ARG A 50 15.48 -1.61 -1.29
CA ARG A 50 14.91 -0.39 -0.69
C ARG A 50 13.47 -0.13 -1.17
N ILE A 51 12.49 -0.40 -0.32
CA ILE A 51 11.07 -0.14 -0.58
C ILE A 51 10.69 1.29 -0.19
N THR A 52 9.98 1.98 -1.07
CA THR A 52 9.45 3.34 -0.88
C THR A 52 8.10 3.46 -1.57
N HIS A 53 7.32 4.52 -1.29
CA HIS A 53 6.06 4.79 -2.01
C HIS A 53 6.27 4.90 -3.52
N LYS A 54 7.39 5.51 -3.94
CA LYS A 54 7.72 5.70 -5.36
C LYS A 54 7.95 4.35 -6.04
N VAL A 55 8.70 3.46 -5.38
CA VAL A 55 8.92 2.09 -5.86
C VAL A 55 7.60 1.32 -5.93
N GLY A 56 6.76 1.42 -4.89
CA GLY A 56 5.45 0.76 -4.86
C GLY A 56 4.53 1.22 -6.00
N ARG A 57 4.40 2.53 -6.21
CA ARG A 57 3.60 3.09 -7.32
C ARG A 57 4.14 2.70 -8.69
N HIS A 58 5.46 2.77 -8.88
CA HIS A 58 6.09 2.36 -10.14
C HIS A 58 5.80 0.89 -10.43
N THR A 59 6.03 0.00 -9.47
CA THR A 59 5.75 -1.43 -9.61
C THR A 59 4.27 -1.70 -9.89
N PHE A 60 3.36 -1.02 -9.18
CA PHE A 60 1.92 -1.13 -9.44
C PHE A 60 1.57 -0.76 -10.88
N ALA A 61 2.05 0.39 -11.37
CA ALA A 61 1.81 0.83 -12.74
C ALA A 61 2.38 -0.17 -13.77
N THR A 62 3.62 -0.64 -13.59
CA THR A 62 4.23 -1.63 -14.50
C THR A 62 3.43 -2.93 -14.54
N ILE A 63 3.01 -3.46 -13.39
CA ILE A 63 2.21 -4.69 -13.32
C ILE A 63 0.83 -4.47 -13.94
N PHE A 64 0.19 -3.34 -13.64
CA PHE A 64 -1.12 -3.01 -14.16
C PHE A 64 -1.10 -2.88 -15.69
N LEU A 65 -0.15 -2.13 -16.24
CA LEU A 65 0.05 -1.99 -17.69
C LEU A 65 0.34 -3.34 -18.36
N LYS A 66 1.23 -4.15 -17.78
CA LYS A 66 1.54 -5.50 -18.31
C LYS A 66 0.32 -6.42 -18.35
N LYS A 67 -0.59 -6.31 -17.38
CA LYS A 67 -1.83 -7.11 -17.33
C LYS A 67 -2.91 -6.61 -18.29
N GLN A 68 -2.86 -5.35 -18.70
CA GLN A 68 -3.87 -4.72 -19.57
C GLN A 68 -3.63 -4.93 -21.07
N LYS A 69 -2.49 -5.51 -21.51
CA LYS A 69 -2.12 -5.76 -22.92
C LYS A 69 -2.73 -4.75 -23.92
N ILE A 70 -2.11 -3.58 -23.99
CA ILE A 70 -1.88 -2.93 -25.29
C ILE A 70 -0.60 -3.55 -25.85
#